data_AF-A0A453FBH2-F1
#
_entry.id   AF-A0A453FBH2-F1
#
_cell.length_a   1.000
_cell.length_b   1.000
_cell.length_c   1.000
_cell.angle_alpha   90.00
_cell.angle_beta   90.00
_cell.angle_gamma   90.00
#
_symmetry.space_group_name_H-M   'P 1'
#
loop_
_entity.id
_entity.type
_entity.pdbx_description
1 polymer ?
#
loop_
_entity_poly.entity_id
_entity_poly.type
_entity_poly.pdbx_seq_one_letter_code
_entity_poly.pdbx_strand_id
1 'polypeptide(L)'
;FYDECQRKYGNANAWRYCTDVFDYLTLSAIINGTVLCVHGGLSPDVRTVDQIRTIDRNCEIPHEGPFCDLMWSDPEEIETWAVSPRGAGWLFGSRVTTESSTM
;
A
#
# COMPACT_ATOMS: atom_id res chain seq x y z
N PHE A 1 11.18 7.26 13.22
CA PHE A 1 12.35 7.05 12.32
C PHE A 1 13.21 8.31 12.21
N TYR A 2 12.67 9.48 11.83
CA TYR A 2 13.41 10.76 11.76
C TYR A 2 14.26 11.05 13.02
N ASP A 3 13.66 11.06 14.21
CA ASP A 3 14.35 11.34 15.47
C ASP A 3 15.47 10.34 15.79
N GLU A 4 15.33 9.11 15.30
CA GLU A 4 16.37 8.10 15.44
C GLU A 4 17.59 8.43 14.58
N CYS A 5 17.36 8.81 13.31
CA CYS A 5 18.43 9.26 12.42
C CYS A 5 19.13 10.50 12.98
N GLN A 6 18.37 11.48 13.46
CA GLN A 6 18.92 12.70 14.06
C GLN A 6 19.78 12.39 15.28
N ARG A 7 19.32 11.51 16.20
CA ARG A 7 20.10 11.12 17.39
C ARG A 7 21.35 10.31 17.06
N LYS A 8 21.30 9.42 16.06
CA LYS A 8 22.41 8.52 15.73
C LYS A 8 23.49 9.18 14.87
N TYR A 9 23.10 10.04 13.94
CA TYR A 9 24.01 10.61 12.93
C TYR A 9 24.25 12.11 13.09
N GLY A 10 23.58 12.77 14.02
CA GLY A 10 23.72 14.20 14.29
C GLY A 10 23.14 15.13 13.21
N ASN A 11 22.46 14.58 12.21
CA ASN A 11 21.76 15.30 11.14
C ASN A 11 20.70 14.40 10.48
N ALA A 12 19.89 15.00 9.61
CA ALA A 12 18.79 14.34 8.92
C ALA A 12 19.17 13.65 7.60
N ASN A 13 20.44 13.61 7.20
CA ASN A 13 20.84 13.07 5.89
C ASN A 13 20.48 11.59 5.74
N ALA A 14 20.70 10.79 6.80
CA ALA A 14 20.34 9.38 6.78
C ALA A 14 18.83 9.18 6.58
N TRP A 15 17.99 9.99 7.24
CA TRP A 15 16.54 9.94 7.04
C TRP A 15 16.18 10.31 5.60
N ARG A 16 16.73 11.41 5.08
CA ARG A 16 16.50 11.87 3.70
C ARG A 16 16.88 10.81 2.67
N TYR A 17 18.06 10.21 2.77
CA TYR A 17 18.48 9.18 1.83
C TYR A 17 17.62 7.92 1.93
N CYS A 18 17.15 7.56 3.13
CA CYS A 18 16.21 6.46 3.27
C CYS A 18 14.85 6.78 2.65
N THR A 19 14.28 7.96 2.87
CA THR A 19 13.01 8.36 2.24
C THR A 19 13.12 8.43 0.73
N ASP A 20 14.24 8.97 0.20
CA ASP A 20 14.51 8.98 -1.24
C ASP A 20 14.54 7.54 -1.81
N VAL A 21 15.02 6.54 -1.05
CA VAL A 21 15.02 5.12 -1.45
C VAL A 21 13.62 4.50 -1.32
N PHE A 22 12.83 4.92 -0.34
CA PHE A 22 11.48 4.37 -0.11
C PHE A 22 10.55 4.62 -1.29
N ASP A 23 10.67 5.76 -1.97
CA ASP A 23 9.93 6.08 -3.21
C ASP A 23 10.21 5.06 -4.34
N TYR A 24 11.35 4.36 -4.29
CA TYR A 24 11.69 3.32 -5.27
C TYR A 24 11.27 1.90 -4.83
N LEU A 25 10.63 1.71 -3.69
CA LEU A 25 10.13 0.39 -3.27
C LEU A 25 8.90 -0.06 -4.07
N THR A 26 8.84 -1.36 -4.37
CA THR A 26 7.72 -1.96 -5.10
C THR A 26 6.45 -1.99 -4.26
N LEU A 27 5.30 -1.72 -4.88
CA LEU A 27 4.00 -1.71 -4.18
C LEU A 27 3.48 -3.11 -3.84
N SER A 28 3.74 -4.08 -4.71
CA SER A 28 3.27 -5.45 -4.58
C SER A 28 4.22 -6.44 -5.23
N ALA A 29 4.04 -7.72 -4.90
CA ALA A 29 4.72 -8.84 -5.52
C ALA A 29 3.73 -9.94 -5.88
N ILE A 30 4.01 -10.69 -6.94
CA ILE A 30 3.25 -11.90 -7.27
C ILE A 30 4.19 -13.09 -7.15
N ILE A 31 3.86 -14.00 -6.25
CA ILE A 31 4.64 -15.22 -6.03
C ILE A 31 4.03 -16.35 -6.85
N ASN A 32 4.85 -17.01 -7.66
CA ASN A 32 4.48 -18.12 -8.53
C ASN A 32 3.28 -17.85 -9.48
N GLY A 33 2.99 -16.58 -9.76
CA GLY A 33 1.85 -16.19 -10.60
C GLY A 33 0.47 -16.37 -9.94
N THR A 34 0.42 -16.70 -8.64
CA THR A 34 -0.85 -17.07 -7.96
C THR A 34 -1.11 -16.31 -6.66
N VAL A 35 -0.07 -15.83 -5.98
CA VAL A 35 -0.23 -15.14 -4.69
C VAL A 35 0.19 -13.68 -4.83
N LEU A 36 -0.77 -12.77 -4.71
CA LEU A 36 -0.51 -11.33 -4.61
C LEU A 36 -0.14 -10.98 -3.17
N CYS A 37 1.01 -10.32 -2.99
CA CYS A 37 1.47 -9.79 -1.73
C CYS A 37 1.47 -8.26 -1.78
N VAL A 38 0.82 -7.63 -0.81
CA VAL A 38 0.74 -6.17 -0.62
C VAL A 38 1.01 -5.84 0.85
N HIS A 39 1.33 -4.59 1.17
CA HIS A 39 1.61 -4.18 2.55
C HIS A 39 0.33 -4.10 3.41
N GLY A 40 -0.68 -3.38 2.91
CA GLY A 40 -1.97 -3.24 3.57
C GLY A 40 -2.99 -4.20 2.99
N GLY A 41 -3.61 -3.83 1.88
CA GLY A 41 -4.77 -4.54 1.36
C GLY A 41 -5.19 -4.18 -0.06
N LEU A 42 -6.46 -4.42 -0.36
CA LEU A 42 -7.04 -4.20 -1.69
C LEU A 42 -7.54 -2.76 -1.85
N SER A 43 -7.71 -2.32 -3.10
CA SER A 43 -8.27 -1.00 -3.44
C SER A 43 -9.52 -1.16 -4.31
N PRO A 44 -10.59 -0.38 -4.10
CA PRO A 44 -11.76 -0.37 -4.99
C PRO A 44 -11.43 0.13 -6.41
N ASP A 45 -10.33 0.89 -6.56
CA ASP A 45 -9.85 1.42 -7.84
C ASP A 45 -8.90 0.45 -8.57
N VAL A 46 -8.50 -0.65 -7.93
CA VAL A 46 -7.65 -1.70 -8.51
C VAL A 46 -8.46 -2.98 -8.69
N ARG A 47 -8.84 -3.25 -9.94
CA ARG A 47 -9.60 -4.43 -10.36
C ARG A 47 -8.77 -5.49 -11.07
N THR A 48 -7.50 -5.20 -11.37
CA THR A 48 -6.57 -6.13 -12.01
C THR A 48 -5.15 -5.86 -11.54
N VAL A 49 -4.31 -6.89 -11.56
CA VAL A 49 -2.87 -6.76 -11.29
C VAL A 49 -2.19 -5.75 -12.22
N ASP A 50 -2.62 -5.69 -13.50
CA ASP A 50 -2.01 -4.80 -14.48
C ASP A 50 -2.21 -3.32 -14.14
N GLN A 51 -3.31 -2.96 -13.46
CA GLN A 51 -3.50 -1.59 -12.99
C GLN A 51 -2.46 -1.18 -11.94
N ILE A 52 -2.02 -2.11 -11.08
CA ILE A 52 -0.96 -1.83 -10.09
C ILE A 52 0.35 -1.45 -10.81
N ARG A 53 0.63 -2.06 -11.97
CA ARG A 53 1.83 -1.78 -12.77
C ARG A 53 1.83 -0.37 -13.38
N THR A 54 0.67 0.26 -13.50
CA THR A 54 0.51 1.60 -14.07
C THR A 54 0.56 2.73 -13.03
N ILE A 55 0.62 2.41 -11.74
CA ILE A 55 0.71 3.40 -10.67
C ILE A 55 2.08 4.07 -10.71
N ASP A 56 2.11 5.40 -10.81
CA ASP A 56 3.32 6.18 -10.59
C ASP A 56 3.65 6.19 -9.10
N ARG A 57 4.64 5.36 -8.75
CA ARG A 57 5.01 5.07 -7.36
C ARG A 57 6.25 5.83 -6.89
N ASN A 58 6.96 6.52 -7.79
CA ASN A 58 8.20 7.23 -7.46
C ASN A 58 7.90 8.58 -6.81
N CYS A 59 7.18 8.53 -5.69
CA CYS A 59 6.72 9.67 -4.94
C CYS A 59 6.37 9.25 -3.51
N GLU A 60 6.27 10.24 -2.62
CA GLU A 60 5.65 10.07 -1.31
C GLU A 60 4.22 9.53 -1.46
N ILE A 61 3.81 8.64 -0.55
CA ILE A 61 2.50 8.01 -0.59
C ILE A 61 1.40 9.09 -0.54
N PRO A 62 0.51 9.17 -1.55
CA PRO A 62 -0.61 10.10 -1.54
C PRO A 62 -1.57 9.86 -0.37
N HIS A 63 -2.40 10.85 -0.04
CA HIS A 63 -3.43 10.70 1.01
C HIS A 63 -4.64 9.85 0.57
N GLU A 64 -4.85 9.66 -0.73
CA GLU A 64 -5.97 8.92 -1.30
C GLU A 64 -5.58 8.19 -2.60
N GLY A 65 -6.45 7.31 -3.07
CA GLY A 65 -6.28 6.57 -4.32
C GLY A 65 -5.49 5.26 -4.17
N PRO A 66 -5.22 4.56 -5.29
CA PRO A 66 -4.81 3.16 -5.27
C PRO A 66 -3.45 2.91 -4.61
N PHE A 67 -2.51 3.87 -4.66
CA PHE A 67 -1.24 3.74 -3.94
C PHE A 67 -1.48 3.77 -2.42
N CYS A 68 -2.24 4.76 -1.93
CA CYS A 68 -2.62 4.85 -0.52
C CYS A 68 -3.34 3.58 -0.05
N ASP A 69 -4.33 3.14 -0.82
CA ASP A 69 -5.17 1.98 -0.47
C ASP A 69 -4.36 0.69 -0.36
N LEU A 70 -3.42 0.42 -1.28
CA LEU A 70 -2.57 -0.78 -1.24
C LEU A 70 -1.67 -0.82 0.00
N MET A 71 -1.33 0.34 0.56
CA MET A 71 -0.51 0.47 1.76
C MET A 71 -1.31 0.46 3.07
N TRP A 72 -2.57 0.92 3.06
CA TRP A 72 -3.31 1.24 4.29
C TRP A 72 -4.65 0.52 4.48
N SER A 73 -5.14 -0.20 3.47
CA SER A 73 -6.41 -0.93 3.60
C SER A 73 -6.28 -2.17 4.49
N ASP A 74 -7.35 -2.51 5.23
CA ASP A 74 -7.38 -3.65 6.16
C ASP A 74 -8.54 -4.62 5.85
N PRO A 75 -8.36 -5.94 6.06
CA PRO A 75 -9.47 -6.88 6.02
C PRO A 75 -10.38 -6.68 7.24
N GLU A 76 -11.69 -6.86 7.06
CA GLU A 76 -12.69 -6.73 8.14
C GLU A 76 -13.82 -7.76 7.97
N GLU A 77 -14.53 -8.10 9.06
CA GLU A 77 -15.72 -8.97 9.06
C GLU A 77 -16.97 -8.26 8.49
N ILE A 78 -16.85 -7.73 7.27
CA ILE A 78 -17.92 -7.16 6.47
C ILE A 78 -18.06 -7.93 5.15
N GLU A 79 -19.14 -7.70 4.41
CA GLU A 79 -19.30 -8.32 3.09
C GLU A 79 -18.53 -7.57 2.00
N THR A 80 -18.46 -6.24 2.08
CA THR A 80 -18.02 -5.38 0.95
C THR A 80 -16.94 -4.39 1.38
N TRP A 81 -17.02 -3.15 0.92
CA TRP A 81 -16.09 -2.08 1.28
C TRP A 81 -16.69 -1.20 2.38
N ALA A 82 -15.86 -0.70 3.28
CA ALA A 82 -16.21 0.39 4.20
C ALA A 82 -15.04 1.36 4.37
N VAL A 83 -15.33 2.58 4.81
CA VAL A 83 -14.29 3.60 5.04
C VAL A 83 -13.42 3.17 6.21
N SER A 84 -12.09 3.26 6.04
CA SER A 84 -11.15 2.92 7.10
C SER A 84 -11.20 3.94 8.25
N PRO A 85 -11.25 3.48 9.51
CA PRO A 85 -11.13 4.37 10.67
C PRO A 85 -9.73 4.98 10.81
N ARG A 86 -8.74 4.52 10.03
CA ARG A 86 -7.38 5.10 9.98
C ARG A 86 -7.35 6.47 9.31
N GLY A 87 -8.41 6.85 8.59
CA GLY A 87 -8.43 8.06 7.76
C GLY A 87 -7.65 7.92 6.44
N ALA A 88 -7.23 6.70 6.09
CA ALA A 88 -6.55 6.34 4.85
C ALA A 88 -6.89 4.88 4.50
N GLY A 89 -7.07 4.57 3.21
CA GLY A 89 -7.45 3.25 2.72
C GLY A 89 -8.89 2.84 3.05
N TRP A 90 -9.17 1.55 2.87
CA TRP A 90 -10.50 0.96 3.02
C TRP A 90 -10.49 -0.27 3.93
N LEU A 91 -11.64 -0.58 4.51
CA LEU A 91 -11.93 -1.91 5.03
C LEU A 91 -12.50 -2.76 3.89
N PHE A 92 -12.05 -4.00 3.75
CA PHE A 92 -12.54 -4.92 2.73
C PHE A 92 -12.95 -6.28 3.28
N GLY A 93 -14.09 -6.74 2.79
CA GLY A 93 -14.75 -7.97 3.22
C GLY A 93 -14.45 -9.21 2.39
N SER A 94 -15.04 -10.32 2.80
CA SER A 94 -14.86 -11.64 2.15
C SER A 94 -15.25 -11.68 0.68
N ARG A 95 -16.30 -10.93 0.28
CA ARG A 95 -16.74 -10.88 -1.13
C ARG A 95 -15.69 -10.21 -2.00
N VAL A 96 -15.11 -9.10 -1.53
CA VAL A 96 -14.06 -8.35 -2.22
C VAL A 96 -12.83 -9.23 -2.45
N THR A 97 -12.39 -9.96 -1.42
CA THR A 97 -11.25 -10.88 -1.52
C THR A 97 -11.53 -12.03 -2.50
N THR A 98 -12.74 -12.56 -2.50
CA THR A 98 -13.12 -13.67 -3.39
C THR A 98 -13.17 -13.24 -4.86
N GLU A 99 -13.77 -12.09 -5.15
CA GLU A 99 -13.79 -11.50 -6.49
C GLU A 99 -12.36 -11.21 -6.98
N SER A 100 -11.51 -10.72 -6.09
CA SER A 100 -10.12 -10.40 -6.42
C SER A 100 -9.23 -11.62 -6.66
N SER A 101 -9.55 -12.75 -6.04
CA SER A 101 -8.81 -14.01 -6.21
C SER A 101 -9.07 -14.68 -7.57
N THR A 102 -10.04 -14.20 -8.34
CA THR A 102 -10.36 -14.72 -9.69
C THR A 102 -9.66 -13.91 -10.80
N MET A 103 -8.93 -12.85 -10.45
CA MET A 103 -8.12 -12.04 -11.36
C MET A 103 -6.82 -12.75 -11.75
#